data_AF-K9WI03-F1
#
_entry.id   AF-K9WI03-F1
#
_cell.length_a   1.000
_cell.length_b   1.000
_cell.length_c   1.000
_cell.angle_alpha   90.00
_cell.angle_beta   90.00
_cell.angle_gamma   90.00
#
_symmetry.space_group_name_H-M   'P 1'
#
loop_
_entity.id
_entity.type
_entity.pdbx_description
1 polymer ?
#
loop_
_entity_poly.entity_id
_entity_poly.type
_entity_poly.pdbx_seq_one_letter_code
_entity_poly.pdbx_strand_id
1 'polypeptide(L)'
;MKKSKATEALRVAAEIAAIKTALHKRGYRLRKQPKQPVWKVIITPEIFYTLTYQPAPISAWVLHPQDNDTRRHTLESIIQSTLKKQPANPIGRAS
;
A
#
# COMPACT_ATOMS: atom_id res chain seq x y z
N MET A 1 6.15 5.11 -25.73
CA MET A 1 7.03 5.53 -24.61
C MET A 1 7.00 4.47 -23.52
N LYS A 2 8.09 3.70 -23.33
CA LYS A 2 8.19 2.69 -22.26
C LYS A 2 8.35 3.44 -20.93
N LYS A 3 7.27 3.66 -20.16
CA LYS A 3 7.43 4.03 -18.75
C LYS A 3 8.10 2.85 -18.06
N SER A 4 9.38 2.99 -17.79
CA SER A 4 10.27 1.91 -17.37
C SER A 4 9.78 1.28 -16.07
N LYS A 5 9.79 -0.07 -15.99
CA LYS A 5 9.46 -0.86 -14.79
C LYS A 5 10.14 -0.34 -13.51
N ALA A 6 11.32 0.28 -13.64
CA ALA A 6 12.04 0.94 -12.56
C ALA A 6 11.26 2.08 -11.88
N THR A 7 10.54 2.90 -12.65
CA THR A 7 9.73 4.00 -12.11
C THR A 7 8.50 3.48 -11.34
N GLU A 8 7.92 2.38 -11.81
CA GLU A 8 6.79 1.74 -11.12
C GLU A 8 7.26 1.11 -9.80
N ALA A 9 8.38 0.40 -9.79
CA ALA A 9 8.95 -0.16 -8.56
C ALA A 9 9.25 0.93 -7.51
N LEU A 10 9.78 2.08 -7.94
CA LEU A 10 10.03 3.23 -7.07
C LEU A 10 8.72 3.83 -6.52
N ARG A 11 7.69 3.95 -7.35
CA ARG A 11 6.36 4.41 -6.91
C ARG A 11 5.79 3.47 -5.84
N VAL A 12 5.78 2.16 -6.11
CA VAL A 12 5.27 1.14 -5.19
C VAL A 12 6.02 1.17 -3.86
N ALA A 13 7.35 1.36 -3.90
CA ALA A 13 8.16 1.50 -2.69
C ALA A 13 7.81 2.76 -1.87
N ALA A 14 7.54 3.89 -2.53
CA ALA A 14 7.13 5.12 -1.87
C ALA A 14 5.70 5.00 -1.28
N GLU A 15 4.77 4.42 -2.04
CA GLU A 15 3.39 4.18 -1.61
C GLU A 15 3.35 3.27 -0.39
N ILE A 16 4.09 2.15 -0.39
CA ILE A 16 4.08 1.23 0.75
C ILE A 16 4.71 1.84 2.00
N ALA A 17 5.70 2.72 1.85
CA ALA A 17 6.27 3.47 2.97
C ALA A 17 5.26 4.46 3.57
N ALA A 18 4.50 5.15 2.72
CA ALA A 18 3.42 6.04 3.14
C ALA A 18 2.29 5.25 3.83
N ILE A 19 1.84 4.14 3.23
CA ILE A 19 0.82 3.25 3.80
C ILE A 19 1.28 2.73 5.17
N LYS A 20 2.52 2.23 5.28
CA LYS A 20 3.10 1.77 6.54
C LYS A 20 3.01 2.85 7.62
N THR A 21 3.36 4.08 7.26
CA THR A 21 3.36 5.21 8.19
C THR A 21 1.95 5.58 8.63
N ALA A 22 1.00 5.63 7.70
CA ALA A 22 -0.41 5.93 7.98
C ALA A 22 -1.05 4.86 8.88
N LEU A 23 -0.78 3.57 8.60
CA LEU A 23 -1.24 2.46 9.41
C LEU A 23 -0.63 2.48 10.83
N HIS A 24 0.67 2.74 10.93
CA HIS A 24 1.37 2.83 12.21
C HIS A 24 0.82 3.96 13.10
N LYS A 25 0.48 5.11 12.52
CA LYS A 25 -0.17 6.23 13.25
C LYS A 25 -1.53 5.84 13.86
N ARG A 26 -2.20 4.83 13.31
CA ARG A 26 -3.48 4.30 13.82
C ARG A 26 -3.31 3.04 14.68
N GLY A 27 -2.07 2.67 15.03
CA GLY A 27 -1.77 1.52 15.88
C GLY A 27 -1.65 0.18 15.14
N TYR A 28 -1.81 0.16 13.82
CA TYR A 28 -1.70 -1.07 13.03
C TYR A 28 -0.24 -1.38 12.68
N ARG A 29 0.09 -2.67 12.62
CA ARG A 29 1.44 -3.13 12.26
C ARG A 29 1.45 -3.69 10.85
N LEU A 30 2.41 -3.26 10.03
CA LEU A 30 2.61 -3.79 8.69
C LEU A 30 3.92 -4.60 8.63
N ARG A 31 3.84 -5.86 8.18
CA ARG A 31 5.02 -6.72 7.97
C ARG A 31 5.11 -7.17 6.52
N LYS A 32 6.25 -6.93 5.88
CA LYS A 32 6.52 -7.48 4.54
C LYS A 32 6.74 -8.98 4.64
N GLN A 33 6.13 -9.76 3.74
CA GLN A 33 6.40 -11.19 3.66
C GLN A 33 7.74 -11.44 2.94
N PRO A 34 8.55 -12.40 3.43
CA PRO A 34 9.79 -12.76 2.76
C PRO A 34 9.49 -13.31 1.36
N LYS A 35 10.30 -12.90 0.37
CA LYS A 35 10.25 -13.38 -1.03
C LYS A 35 8.96 -13.05 -1.82
N GLN A 36 8.03 -12.28 -1.28
CA GLN A 36 6.78 -11.92 -1.98
C GLN A 36 6.49 -10.41 -1.88
N PRO A 37 5.87 -9.80 -2.91
CA PRO A 37 5.35 -8.43 -2.85
C PRO A 37 4.01 -8.39 -2.09
N VAL A 38 3.99 -8.98 -0.90
CA VAL A 38 2.81 -9.09 -0.04
C VAL A 38 3.17 -8.54 1.32
N TRP A 39 2.28 -7.72 1.89
CA TRP A 39 2.43 -7.15 3.21
C TRP A 39 1.27 -7.58 4.09
N LYS A 40 1.55 -8.12 5.28
CA LYS A 40 0.55 -8.44 6.29
C LYS A 40 0.25 -7.21 7.13
N VAL A 41 -0.97 -6.74 7.08
CA VAL A 41 -1.54 -5.74 7.98
C VAL A 41 -2.10 -6.49 9.19
N ILE A 42 -1.46 -6.35 10.34
CA ILE A 42 -1.83 -7.01 11.58
C ILE A 42 -2.69 -6.04 12.38
N ILE A 43 -3.94 -6.43 12.64
CA ILE A 43 -4.91 -5.69 13.45
C ILE A 43 -4.84 -6.20 14.88
N THR A 44 -4.97 -7.51 15.04
CA THR A 44 -4.73 -8.25 16.29
C THR A 44 -3.87 -9.48 15.97
N PRO A 45 -3.34 -10.20 16.97
CA PRO A 45 -2.59 -11.43 16.72
C PRO A 45 -3.35 -12.48 15.90
N GLU A 46 -4.68 -12.48 16.01
CA GLU A 46 -5.58 -13.43 15.33
C GLU A 46 -6.15 -12.89 14.02
N ILE A 47 -6.14 -11.56 13.82
CA ILE A 47 -6.81 -10.90 12.70
C ILE A 47 -5.80 -10.08 11.91
N PHE A 48 -5.56 -10.53 10.69
CA PHE A 48 -4.66 -9.89 9.75
C PHE A 48 -5.22 -9.90 8.34
N TYR A 49 -4.87 -8.88 7.58
CA TYR A 49 -5.16 -8.77 6.15
C TYR A 49 -3.86 -8.82 5.36
N THR A 50 -3.92 -9.35 4.15
CA THR A 50 -2.80 -9.34 3.20
C THR A 50 -3.02 -8.23 2.17
N LEU A 51 -2.13 -7.26 2.19
CA LEU A 51 -2.03 -6.17 1.23
C LEU A 51 -1.10 -6.59 0.08
N THR A 52 -1.60 -6.59 -1.14
CA THR A 52 -0.87 -6.94 -2.36
C THR A 52 -0.91 -5.78 -3.33
N TYR A 53 0.17 -5.56 -4.08
CA TYR A 53 0.17 -4.63 -5.20
C TYR A 53 -0.13 -5.40 -6.48
N GLN A 54 -1.24 -5.07 -7.14
CA GLN A 54 -1.57 -5.60 -8.45
C GLN A 54 -0.94 -4.71 -9.52
N PRO A 55 0.00 -5.22 -10.33
CA PRO A 55 0.59 -4.45 -11.43
C PRO A 55 -0.46 -4.13 -12.52
N ALA A 56 -0.03 -3.41 -13.55
CA ALA A 56 -0.90 -3.05 -14.69
C ALA A 56 -1.70 -4.26 -15.21
N PRO A 57 -2.99 -4.09 -15.57
CA PRO A 57 -3.65 -2.82 -15.88
C PRO A 57 -4.26 -2.06 -14.68
N ILE A 58 -4.31 -2.67 -13.49
CA ILE A 58 -5.01 -2.07 -12.34
C ILE A 58 -4.08 -1.12 -11.58
N SER A 59 -2.79 -1.45 -11.44
CA SER A 59 -1.78 -0.64 -10.74
C SER A 59 -2.26 -0.14 -9.37
N ALA A 60 -2.87 -1.04 -8.59
CA ALA A 60 -3.53 -0.70 -7.32
C ALA A 60 -3.18 -1.67 -6.19
N TRP A 61 -3.35 -1.17 -4.98
CA TRP A 61 -3.21 -1.92 -3.73
C TRP A 61 -4.52 -2.60 -3.35
N VAL A 62 -4.48 -3.92 -3.13
CA VAL A 62 -5.65 -4.75 -2.82
C VAL A 62 -5.46 -5.44 -1.46
N LEU A 63 -6.51 -5.44 -0.64
CA LEU A 63 -6.54 -6.15 0.64
C LEU A 63 -7.30 -7.47 0.51
N HIS A 64 -6.72 -8.55 1.03
CA HIS A 64 -7.35 -9.86 1.15
C HIS A 64 -7.43 -10.31 2.61
N PRO A 65 -8.45 -11.10 3.00
CA PRO A 65 -9.63 -11.47 2.21
C PRO A 65 -10.51 -10.25 1.87
N GLN A 66 -11.25 -10.34 0.76
CA GLN A 66 -12.19 -9.30 0.32
C GLN A 66 -13.55 -9.55 0.98
N ASP A 67 -13.58 -9.44 2.31
CA ASP A 67 -14.78 -9.57 3.13
C ASP A 67 -15.51 -8.23 3.28
N ASN A 68 -16.73 -8.26 3.82
CA ASN A 68 -17.50 -7.05 4.14
C ASN A 68 -17.20 -6.55 5.57
N ASP A 69 -16.03 -6.87 6.13
CA ASP A 69 -15.70 -6.47 7.49
C ASP A 69 -15.43 -4.95 7.55
N THR A 70 -16.06 -4.26 8.50
CA THR A 70 -15.88 -2.81 8.72
C THR A 70 -14.42 -2.43 8.94
N ARG A 71 -13.61 -3.34 9.52
CA ARG A 71 -12.17 -3.15 9.71
C ARG A 71 -11.45 -3.11 8.37
N ARG A 72 -11.82 -3.98 7.41
CA ARG A 72 -11.27 -3.94 6.05
C ARG A 72 -11.59 -2.61 5.37
N HIS A 73 -12.85 -2.18 5.41
CA HIS A 73 -13.26 -0.88 4.85
C HIS A 73 -12.50 0.30 5.47
N THR A 74 -12.23 0.24 6.77
CA THR A 74 -11.40 1.24 7.46
C THR A 74 -9.97 1.25 6.94
N LEU A 75 -9.34 0.08 6.77
CA LEU A 75 -7.99 -0.05 6.20
C LEU A 75 -7.94 0.44 4.75
N GLU A 76 -8.91 0.07 3.93
CA GLU A 76 -9.03 0.56 2.56
C GLU A 76 -9.15 2.08 2.52
N SER A 77 -9.99 2.66 3.37
CA SER A 77 -10.15 4.12 3.45
C SER A 77 -8.83 4.80 3.84
N ILE A 78 -8.04 4.22 4.76
CA ILE A 78 -6.70 4.71 5.11
C ILE A 78 -5.78 4.68 3.91
N ILE A 79 -5.71 3.53 3.24
CA ILE A 79 -4.81 3.30 2.11
C ILE A 79 -5.19 4.26 0.97
N GLN A 80 -6.46 4.30 0.58
CA GLN A 80 -6.98 5.20 -0.45
C GLN A 80 -6.76 6.66 -0.09
N SER A 81 -7.01 7.07 1.16
CA SER A 81 -6.70 8.44 1.62
C SER A 81 -5.21 8.75 1.52
N THR A 82 -4.34 7.79 1.82
CA THR A 82 -2.89 7.97 1.79
C THR A 82 -2.40 8.11 0.34
N LEU A 83 -2.90 7.25 -0.55
CA LEU A 83 -2.60 7.28 -1.97
C LEU A 83 -3.14 8.55 -2.66
N LYS A 84 -4.35 9.00 -2.30
CA LYS A 84 -4.92 10.27 -2.79
C LYS A 84 -4.15 11.50 -2.28
N LYS A 85 -3.66 11.45 -1.03
CA LYS A 85 -2.85 12.52 -0.45
C LYS A 85 -1.44 12.55 -1.00
N GLN A 86 -0.96 11.46 -1.59
CA GLN A 86 0.29 11.44 -2.31
C GLN A 86 0.02 12.10 -3.67
N PRO A 87 0.38 13.38 -3.87
CA PRO A 87 0.33 13.94 -5.20
C PRO A 87 1.27 13.08 -6.04
N ALA A 88 0.91 12.79 -7.29
CA ALA A 88 1.86 12.29 -8.26
C ALA A 88 3.13 13.13 -8.11
N ASN A 89 4.20 12.53 -7.57
CA ASN A 89 5.44 13.26 -7.34
C ASN A 89 5.85 13.84 -8.71
N PRO A 90 5.92 15.17 -8.88
CA PRO A 90 6.56 15.72 -10.06
C PRO A 90 8.02 15.29 -9.96
N ILE A 91 8.42 14.40 -10.86
CA ILE A 91 9.84 14.08 -11.03
C ILE A 91 10.53 15.37 -11.45
N GLY A 92 11.34 15.94 -10.55
CA GLY A 92 12.41 16.88 -10.87
C GLY A 92 12.21 18.33 -10.38
N ARG A 93 13.05 18.74 -9.42
CA ARG A 93 14.06 19.77 -9.69
C ARG A 93 15.15 19.77 -8.62
N ALA A 94 16.38 19.81 -9.12
CA ALA A 94 17.60 20.02 -8.37
C ALA A 94 17.62 21.43 -7.73
N SER A 95 18.38 21.56 -6.65
CA SER A 95 19.14 22.77 -6.29
C SER A 95 20.40 22.33 -5.59
#